data_AF-A0A931PYV3-F1
#
_entry.id   AF-A0A931PYV3-F1
#
_cell.length_a   1.000
_cell.length_b   1.000
_cell.length_c   1.000
_cell.angle_alpha   90.00
_cell.angle_beta   90.00
_cell.angle_gamma   90.00
#
_symmetry.space_group_name_H-M   'P 1'
#
loop_
_entity.id
_entity.type
_entity.pdbx_description
1 polymer ?
#
loop_
_entity_poly.entity_id
_entity_poly.type
_entity_poly.pdbx_seq_one_letter_code
_entity_poly.pdbx_strand_id
1 'polypeptide(L)'
;MKILNIFFLLVILGAIVAKLVTFNELSSNGVTGYSYWCFNWTFNVTKANSIIVFWKENSTTAYVNKLLFFDFIFIIAYTLFLCNLSYNMLQQQNRLYLNIWLRMGIGCILLAALLNLVQDYFIHMALDLKHTWGFMPFIVCTKWFLVFLGVVPIIVSGFLKPRQTV
;
A
#
# COMPACT_ATOMS: atom_id res chain seq x y z
N MET A 1 4.38 5.05 -27.74
CA MET A 1 3.81 4.00 -26.86
C MET A 1 3.87 4.26 -25.35
N LYS A 2 4.52 5.31 -24.81
CA LYS A 2 4.72 5.44 -23.34
C LYS A 2 3.58 6.13 -22.56
N ILE A 3 2.92 7.14 -23.13
CA ILE A 3 1.91 7.96 -22.41
C ILE A 3 0.57 7.22 -22.27
N LEU A 4 0.13 6.52 -23.33
CA LEU A 4 -1.14 5.78 -23.33
C LEU A 4 -1.15 4.66 -22.27
N ASN A 5 -0.03 3.96 -22.10
CA ASN A 5 0.11 2.89 -21.11
C ASN A 5 0.08 3.43 -19.67
N ILE A 6 0.69 4.59 -19.41
CA ILE A 6 0.65 5.24 -18.09
C ILE A 6 -0.77 5.71 -17.78
N PHE A 7 -1.45 6.35 -18.75
CA PHE A 7 -2.82 6.82 -18.59
C PHE A 7 -3.78 5.65 -18.28
N PHE A 8 -3.70 4.56 -19.05
CA PHE A 8 -4.53 3.39 -18.83
C PHE A 8 -4.30 2.76 -17.44
N LEU A 9 -3.04 2.70 -16.99
CA LEU A 9 -2.68 2.16 -15.69
C LEU A 9 -3.17 3.06 -14.54
N LEU A 10 -3.13 4.39 -14.71
CA LEU A 10 -3.72 5.35 -13.77
C LEU A 10 -5.24 5.20 -13.67
N VAL A 11 -5.93 4.98 -14.78
CA VAL A 11 -7.39 4.72 -14.79
C VAL A 11 -7.72 3.44 -14.03
N ILE A 12 -6.96 2.36 -14.26
CA ILE A 12 -7.12 1.09 -13.53
C ILE A 12 -6.89 1.29 -12.03
N LEU A 13 -5.80 1.96 -11.65
CA LEU A 13 -5.51 2.27 -10.24
C LEU A 13 -6.62 3.11 -9.61
N GLY A 14 -7.12 4.12 -10.32
CA GLY A 14 -8.25 4.95 -9.88
C GLY A 14 -9.53 4.14 -9.65
N ALA A 15 -9.83 3.19 -10.54
CA ALA A 15 -10.99 2.30 -10.39
C ALA A 15 -10.83 1.37 -9.16
N ILE A 16 -9.63 0.84 -8.92
CA ILE A 16 -9.33 0.02 -7.74
C ILE A 16 -9.48 0.85 -6.45
N VAL A 17 -8.92 2.07 -6.42
CA VAL A 17 -9.05 2.98 -5.27
C VAL A 17 -10.51 3.31 -4.99
N ALA A 18 -11.32 3.60 -6.03
CA ALA A 18 -12.75 3.84 -5.87
C ALA A 18 -13.49 2.65 -5.23
N LYS A 19 -13.13 1.42 -5.63
CA LYS A 19 -13.68 0.19 -5.01
C LYS A 19 -13.23 0.03 -3.56
N LEU A 20 -11.96 0.30 -3.25
CA LEU A 20 -11.45 0.29 -1.88
C LEU A 20 -12.20 1.29 -0.98
N VAL A 21 -12.44 2.50 -1.46
CA VAL A 21 -13.24 3.52 -0.73
C VAL A 21 -14.65 3.00 -0.46
N THR A 22 -15.31 2.45 -1.49
CA THR A 22 -16.67 1.91 -1.37
C THR A 22 -16.74 0.80 -0.32
N PHE A 23 -15.82 -0.17 -0.37
CA PHE A 23 -15.80 -1.25 0.62
C PHE A 23 -15.40 -0.78 2.02
N ASN A 24 -14.58 0.27 2.14
CA ASN A 24 -14.24 0.86 3.43
C ASN A 24 -15.48 1.49 4.07
N GLU A 25 -16.29 2.22 3.30
CA GLU A 25 -17.57 2.77 3.78
C GLU A 25 -18.53 1.65 4.19
N LEU A 26 -18.70 0.61 3.37
CA LEU A 26 -19.55 -0.53 3.69
C LEU A 26 -19.07 -1.33 4.91
N SER A 27 -17.75 -1.45 5.11
CA SER A 27 -17.17 -2.12 6.28
C SER A 27 -17.49 -1.40 7.59
N SER A 28 -17.67 -0.07 7.52
CA SER A 28 -17.96 0.78 8.67
C SER A 28 -19.43 0.75 9.08
N ASN A 29 -20.32 0.26 8.22
CA ASN A 29 -21.77 0.31 8.39
C ASN A 29 -22.29 1.70 8.83
N GLY A 30 -21.68 2.78 8.30
CA GLY A 30 -22.01 4.17 8.66
C GLY A 30 -21.35 4.70 9.93
N VAL A 31 -20.54 3.90 10.64
CA VAL A 31 -19.84 4.30 11.87
C VAL A 31 -18.38 4.67 11.56
N THR A 32 -18.10 5.98 11.45
CA THR A 32 -16.82 6.54 11.00
C THR A 32 -15.58 6.00 11.73
N GLY A 33 -15.70 5.67 13.03
CA GLY A 33 -14.62 5.12 13.86
C GLY A 33 -14.34 3.61 13.68
N TYR A 34 -15.14 2.91 12.88
CA TYR A 34 -15.08 1.45 12.69
C TYR A 34 -14.80 1.05 11.23
N SER A 35 -14.28 1.98 10.44
CA SER A 35 -13.81 1.71 9.08
C SER A 35 -12.47 0.98 9.06
N TYR A 36 -12.18 0.27 7.96
CA TYR A 36 -10.90 -0.39 7.74
C TYR A 36 -9.71 0.59 7.83
N TRP A 37 -9.86 1.80 7.33
CA TRP A 37 -8.81 2.81 7.47
C TRP A 37 -8.60 3.23 8.93
N CYS A 38 -9.66 3.46 9.72
CA CYS A 38 -9.51 3.79 11.14
C CYS A 38 -8.76 2.68 11.89
N PHE A 39 -9.02 1.43 11.52
CA PHE A 39 -8.32 0.27 12.04
C PHE A 39 -6.85 0.22 11.61
N ASN A 40 -6.55 0.44 10.34
CA ASN A 40 -5.18 0.48 9.80
C ASN A 40 -4.31 1.57 10.47
N TRP A 41 -4.92 2.69 10.87
CA TRP A 41 -4.25 3.79 11.57
C TRP A 41 -4.34 3.71 13.10
N THR A 42 -4.92 2.64 13.66
CA THR A 42 -5.08 2.50 15.11
C THR A 42 -3.84 1.90 15.77
N PHE A 43 -3.23 2.69 16.66
CA PHE A 43 -2.13 2.26 17.54
C PHE A 43 -2.62 1.63 18.86
N ASN A 44 -3.88 1.83 19.21
CA ASN A 44 -4.47 1.32 20.45
C ASN A 44 -5.08 -0.07 20.24
N VAL A 45 -4.47 -1.08 20.87
CA VAL A 45 -4.90 -2.50 20.78
C VAL A 45 -6.36 -2.70 21.19
N THR A 46 -6.83 -2.01 22.23
CA THR A 46 -8.22 -2.11 22.70
C THR A 46 -9.20 -1.60 21.64
N LYS A 47 -8.88 -0.47 20.99
CA LYS A 47 -9.70 0.09 19.91
C LYS A 47 -9.67 -0.81 18.67
N ALA A 48 -8.52 -1.39 18.34
CA ALA A 48 -8.43 -2.32 17.21
C ALA A 48 -9.30 -3.56 17.44
N ASN A 49 -9.25 -4.12 18.65
CA ASN A 49 -10.09 -5.26 19.02
C ASN A 49 -11.59 -4.91 18.97
N SER A 50 -11.99 -3.72 19.43
CA SER A 50 -13.41 -3.31 19.32
C SER A 50 -13.86 -3.20 17.87
N ILE A 51 -12.98 -2.79 16.95
CA ILE A 51 -13.31 -2.72 15.52
C ILE A 51 -13.46 -4.13 14.92
N ILE A 52 -12.57 -5.06 15.27
CA ILE A 52 -12.67 -6.46 14.83
C ILE A 52 -13.97 -7.10 15.34
N VAL A 53 -14.33 -6.87 16.61
CA VAL A 53 -15.59 -7.37 17.19
C VAL A 53 -16.78 -6.78 16.44
N PHE A 54 -16.79 -5.47 16.19
CA PHE A 54 -17.84 -4.81 15.43
C PHE A 54 -18.04 -5.41 14.04
N TRP A 55 -16.95 -5.72 13.32
CA TRP A 55 -17.04 -6.33 11.99
C TRP A 55 -17.66 -7.73 12.01
N LYS A 56 -17.35 -8.52 13.05
CA LYS A 56 -17.93 -9.85 13.25
C LYS A 56 -19.41 -9.78 13.59
N GLU A 57 -19.81 -8.84 14.45
CA GLU A 57 -21.19 -8.73 14.94
C GLU A 57 -22.14 -8.16 13.88
N ASN A 58 -21.69 -7.19 13.07
CA ASN A 58 -22.55 -6.50 12.10
C ASN A 58 -22.57 -7.16 10.70
N SER A 59 -22.08 -8.40 10.58
CA SER A 59 -21.99 -9.10 9.29
C SER A 59 -21.20 -8.34 8.20
N THR A 60 -20.35 -7.38 8.59
CA THR A 60 -19.54 -6.60 7.63
C THR A 60 -18.21 -7.28 7.29
N THR A 61 -17.89 -8.41 7.92
CA THR A 61 -16.72 -9.25 7.61
C THR A 61 -16.57 -9.54 6.12
N ALA A 62 -17.68 -9.78 5.40
CA ALA A 62 -17.64 -10.02 3.96
C ALA A 62 -17.11 -8.82 3.16
N TYR A 63 -17.41 -7.59 3.60
CA TYR A 63 -16.89 -6.36 2.98
C TYR A 63 -15.42 -6.13 3.34
N VAL A 64 -15.01 -6.46 4.56
CA VAL A 64 -13.60 -6.40 4.97
C VAL A 64 -12.76 -7.38 4.16
N ASN A 65 -13.24 -8.62 3.97
CA ASN A 65 -12.53 -9.61 3.14
C ASN A 65 -12.45 -9.18 1.67
N LYS A 66 -13.52 -8.58 1.12
CA LYS A 66 -13.48 -7.97 -0.23
C LYS A 66 -12.46 -6.82 -0.28
N LEU A 67 -12.41 -5.99 0.76
CA LEU A 67 -11.45 -4.89 0.85
C LEU A 67 -10.02 -5.43 0.85
N LEU A 68 -9.69 -6.42 1.68
CA LEU A 68 -8.38 -7.07 1.70
C LEU A 68 -8.00 -7.66 0.34
N PHE A 69 -8.94 -8.28 -0.36
CA PHE A 69 -8.71 -8.79 -1.71
C PHE A 69 -8.41 -7.69 -2.73
N PHE A 70 -9.15 -6.58 -2.69
CA PHE A 70 -8.88 -5.44 -3.56
C PHE A 70 -7.57 -4.71 -3.17
N ASP A 71 -7.20 -4.70 -1.89
CA ASP A 71 -5.94 -4.12 -1.43
C ASP A 71 -4.77 -4.98 -1.93
N PHE A 72 -4.89 -6.31 -1.89
CA PHE A 72 -3.95 -7.23 -2.52
C PHE A 72 -3.72 -6.93 -4.01
N ILE A 73 -4.79 -6.78 -4.79
CA ILE A 73 -4.68 -6.44 -6.21
C ILE A 73 -4.04 -5.05 -6.38
N PHE A 74 -4.44 -4.08 -5.56
CA PHE A 74 -3.86 -2.74 -5.56
C PHE A 74 -2.36 -2.78 -5.29
N ILE A 75 -1.91 -3.58 -4.32
CA ILE A 75 -0.51 -3.76 -3.94
C ILE A 75 0.32 -4.23 -5.11
N ILE A 76 -0.14 -5.28 -5.79
CA ILE A 76 0.55 -5.81 -6.96
C ILE A 76 0.62 -4.74 -8.05
N ALA A 77 -0.51 -4.10 -8.36
CA ALA A 77 -0.58 -3.12 -9.43
C ALA A 77 0.32 -1.90 -9.16
N TYR A 78 0.26 -1.31 -7.97
CA TYR A 78 1.09 -0.14 -7.64
C TYR A 78 2.58 -0.52 -7.55
N THR A 79 2.90 -1.70 -7.01
CA THR A 79 4.29 -2.15 -6.86
C THR A 79 4.95 -2.36 -8.22
N LEU A 80 4.26 -3.05 -9.13
CA LEU A 80 4.73 -3.23 -10.51
C LEU A 80 4.90 -1.88 -11.21
N PHE A 81 3.97 -0.96 -11.02
CA PHE A 81 4.05 0.38 -11.58
C PHE A 81 5.28 1.15 -11.07
N LEU A 82 5.48 1.22 -9.75
CA LEU A 82 6.61 1.95 -9.16
C LEU A 82 7.96 1.31 -9.46
N CYS A 83 8.04 -0.02 -9.49
CA CYS A 83 9.25 -0.75 -9.88
C CYS A 83 9.58 -0.49 -11.36
N ASN A 84 8.60 -0.54 -12.26
CA ASN A 84 8.79 -0.22 -13.66
C ASN A 84 9.22 1.25 -13.86
N LEU A 85 8.61 2.19 -13.13
CA LEU A 85 8.98 3.61 -13.17
C LEU A 85 10.44 3.81 -12.70
N SER A 86 10.80 3.22 -11.56
CA SER A 86 12.17 3.24 -11.03
C SER A 86 13.17 2.65 -12.01
N TYR A 87 12.83 1.52 -12.65
CA TYR A 87 13.69 0.87 -13.63
C TYR A 87 13.90 1.75 -14.86
N ASN A 88 12.85 2.38 -15.38
CA ASN A 88 12.96 3.32 -16.50
C ASN A 88 13.83 4.54 -16.17
N MET A 89 13.74 5.05 -14.94
CA MET A 89 14.61 6.15 -14.47
C MET A 89 16.06 5.69 -14.33
N LEU A 90 16.28 4.47 -13.84
CA LEU A 90 17.62 3.89 -13.70
C LEU A 90 18.33 3.74 -15.06
N GLN A 91 17.60 3.39 -16.12
CA GLN A 91 18.16 3.32 -17.48
C GLN A 91 18.56 4.69 -18.05
N GLN A 92 17.95 5.78 -17.55
CA GLN A 92 18.22 7.14 -18.03
C GLN A 92 19.28 7.85 -17.19
N GLN A 93 19.68 7.28 -16.05
CA GLN A 93 20.48 7.97 -15.06
C GLN A 93 21.96 7.57 -15.12
N ASN A 94 22.82 8.54 -15.41
CA ASN A 94 24.27 8.33 -15.52
C ASN A 94 25.01 8.48 -14.18
N ARG A 95 24.34 9.00 -13.15
CA ARG A 95 24.97 9.24 -11.84
C ARG A 95 24.89 7.99 -10.97
N LEU A 96 26.05 7.41 -10.63
CA LEU A 96 26.16 6.19 -9.82
C LEU A 96 25.38 6.25 -8.50
N TYR A 97 25.46 7.37 -7.78
CA TYR A 97 24.76 7.52 -6.50
C TYR A 97 23.23 7.50 -6.64
N LEU A 98 22.67 8.10 -7.71
CA LEU A 98 21.23 8.03 -7.99
C LEU A 98 20.82 6.63 -8.44
N ASN A 99 21.67 5.91 -9.17
CA ASN A 99 21.41 4.51 -9.55
C ASN A 99 21.36 3.59 -8.34
N ILE A 100 22.30 3.72 -7.40
CA ILE A 100 22.29 2.95 -6.16
C ILE A 100 21.02 3.31 -5.36
N TRP A 101 20.69 4.60 -5.25
CA TRP A 101 19.52 5.04 -4.51
C TRP A 101 18.19 4.54 -5.12
N LEU A 102 18.05 4.55 -6.44
CA LEU A 102 16.90 3.98 -7.15
C LEU A 102 16.78 2.46 -6.94
N ARG A 103 17.90 1.72 -6.95
CA ARG A 103 17.91 0.27 -6.65
C ARG A 103 17.47 -0.01 -5.22
N MET A 104 17.99 0.74 -4.26
CA MET A 104 17.54 0.66 -2.87
C MET A 104 16.05 1.00 -2.77
N GLY A 105 15.59 2.01 -3.51
CA GLY A 105 14.17 2.39 -3.56
C GLY A 105 13.26 1.26 -4.04
N ILE A 106 13.66 0.54 -5.10
CA ILE A 106 12.95 -0.67 -5.56
C ILE A 106 12.88 -1.71 -4.44
N GLY A 107 13.99 -1.97 -3.74
CA GLY A 107 14.03 -2.89 -2.60
C GLY A 107 13.07 -2.46 -1.48
N CYS A 108 13.04 -1.17 -1.14
CA CYS A 108 12.10 -0.62 -0.15
C CYS A 108 10.63 -0.79 -0.57
N ILE A 109 10.29 -0.55 -1.84
CA ILE A 109 8.93 -0.74 -2.36
C ILE A 109 8.50 -2.21 -2.24
N LEU A 110 9.38 -3.15 -2.62
CA LEU A 110 9.10 -4.58 -2.52
C LEU A 110 8.92 -5.03 -1.06
N LEU A 111 9.79 -4.58 -0.15
CA LEU A 111 9.66 -4.87 1.28
C LEU A 111 8.38 -4.26 1.87
N ALA A 112 7.99 -3.04 1.47
CA ALA A 112 6.74 -2.43 1.89
C ALA A 112 5.52 -3.22 1.42
N ALA A 113 5.54 -3.71 0.17
CA ALA A 113 4.50 -4.57 -0.37
C ALA A 113 4.36 -5.87 0.43
N LEU A 114 5.49 -6.53 0.75
CA LEU A 114 5.51 -7.72 1.60
C LEU A 114 4.94 -7.45 3.00
N LEU A 115 5.31 -6.33 3.63
CA LEU A 115 4.75 -5.95 4.93
C LEU A 115 3.25 -5.70 4.87
N ASN A 116 2.72 -5.15 3.77
CA ASN A 116 1.29 -4.96 3.60
C ASN A 116 0.56 -6.32 3.45
N LEU A 117 1.16 -7.29 2.72
CA LEU A 117 0.64 -8.66 2.65
C LEU A 117 0.62 -9.35 4.01
N VAL A 118 1.71 -9.23 4.78
CA VAL A 118 1.80 -9.76 6.14
C VAL A 118 0.71 -9.14 7.01
N GLN A 119 0.51 -7.82 6.90
CA GLN A 119 -0.57 -7.14 7.59
C GLN A 119 -1.94 -7.72 7.23
N ASP A 120 -2.28 -7.80 5.95
CA ASP A 120 -3.58 -8.30 5.48
C ASP A 120 -3.84 -9.74 5.94
N TYR A 121 -2.81 -10.58 5.92
CA TYR A 121 -2.88 -11.96 6.42
C TYR A 121 -3.24 -12.01 7.92
N PHE A 122 -2.59 -11.19 8.73
CA PHE A 122 -2.91 -11.09 10.16
C PHE A 122 -4.29 -10.50 10.43
N ILE A 123 -4.78 -9.56 9.59
CA ILE A 123 -6.16 -9.06 9.68
C ILE A 123 -7.14 -10.21 9.43
N HIS A 124 -6.90 -11.00 8.38
CA HIS A 124 -7.69 -12.18 8.07
C HIS A 124 -7.67 -13.19 9.24
N MET A 125 -6.51 -13.47 9.82
CA MET A 125 -6.40 -14.33 11.00
C MET A 125 -7.10 -13.74 12.23
N ALA A 126 -7.10 -12.41 12.41
CA ALA A 126 -7.80 -11.78 13.52
C ALA A 126 -9.33 -11.90 13.37
N LEU A 127 -9.83 -11.88 12.13
CA LEU A 127 -11.24 -12.16 11.81
C LEU A 127 -11.62 -13.61 12.12
N ASP A 128 -10.73 -14.59 11.92
CA ASP A 128 -11.06 -16.01 12.11
C ASP A 128 -10.70 -16.58 13.50
N LEU A 129 -9.53 -16.23 14.07
CA LEU A 129 -8.86 -17.04 15.11
C LEU A 129 -8.50 -16.30 16.41
N LYS A 130 -9.06 -15.09 16.64
CA LYS A 130 -8.81 -14.28 17.87
C LYS A 130 -7.33 -13.99 18.15
N HIS A 131 -6.53 -13.70 17.12
CA HIS A 131 -5.14 -13.29 17.31
C HIS A 131 -5.04 -11.84 17.86
N THR A 132 -3.99 -11.54 18.62
CA THR A 132 -3.77 -10.25 19.30
C THR A 132 -3.10 -9.22 18.40
N TRP A 133 -3.66 -8.00 18.35
CA TRP A 133 -3.25 -6.88 17.48
C TRP A 133 -1.93 -6.16 17.88
N GLY A 134 -1.13 -6.72 18.79
CA GLY A 134 -0.04 -5.99 19.46
C GLY A 134 1.11 -5.52 18.55
N PHE A 135 1.45 -6.27 17.49
CA PHE A 135 2.59 -5.98 16.61
C PHE A 135 2.22 -5.11 15.38
N MET A 136 0.92 -4.91 15.11
CA MET A 136 0.47 -4.23 13.90
C MET A 136 0.91 -2.79 13.72
N PRO A 137 0.93 -1.96 14.79
CA PRO A 137 1.34 -0.58 14.61
C PRO A 137 2.79 -0.43 14.13
N PHE A 138 3.67 -1.37 14.51
CA PHE A 138 5.04 -1.40 14.01
C PHE A 138 5.09 -1.74 12.52
N ILE A 139 4.30 -2.72 12.05
CA ILE A 139 4.19 -3.07 10.62
C ILE A 139 3.71 -1.85 9.82
N VAL A 140 2.66 -1.16 10.30
CA VAL A 140 2.10 0.02 9.64
C VAL A 140 3.11 1.16 9.54
N CYS A 141 3.83 1.48 10.62
CA CYS A 141 4.87 2.52 10.56
C CYS A 141 6.01 2.13 9.61
N THR A 142 6.48 0.89 9.70
CA THR A 142 7.61 0.41 8.91
C THR A 142 7.28 0.39 7.41
N LYS A 143 6.06 -0.05 7.03
CA LYS A 143 5.66 -0.07 5.62
C LYS A 143 5.62 1.34 5.04
N TRP A 144 5.04 2.32 5.75
CA TRP A 144 4.95 3.70 5.25
C TRP A 144 6.32 4.37 5.15
N PHE A 145 7.20 4.10 6.11
CA PHE A 145 8.59 4.55 6.05
C PHE A 145 9.32 3.98 4.83
N LEU A 146 9.15 2.69 4.54
CA LEU A 146 9.74 2.04 3.36
C LEU A 146 9.14 2.56 2.04
N VAL A 147 7.82 2.79 1.97
CA VAL A 147 7.19 3.43 0.80
C VAL A 147 7.79 4.82 0.59
N PHE A 148 7.95 5.62 1.65
CA PHE A 148 8.57 6.93 1.55
C PHE A 148 10.00 6.86 1.02
N LEU A 149 10.85 6.00 1.59
CA LEU A 149 12.21 5.77 1.10
C LEU A 149 12.26 5.23 -0.33
N GLY A 150 11.23 4.49 -0.75
CA GLY A 150 11.08 3.96 -2.09
C GLY A 150 10.69 4.99 -3.15
N VAL A 151 9.81 5.91 -2.79
CA VAL A 151 9.23 6.91 -3.71
C VAL A 151 10.12 8.16 -3.84
N VAL A 152 10.80 8.59 -2.78
CA VAL A 152 11.68 9.77 -2.81
C VAL A 152 12.76 9.70 -3.91
N PRO A 153 13.49 8.59 -4.12
CA PRO A 153 14.47 8.46 -5.19
C PRO A 153 13.87 8.63 -6.58
N ILE A 154 12.63 8.16 -6.78
CA ILE A 154 11.89 8.30 -8.03
C ILE A 154 11.59 9.79 -8.28
N ILE A 155 11.05 10.48 -7.28
CA ILE A 155 10.74 11.91 -7.38
C ILE A 155 12.00 12.71 -7.69
N VAL A 156 13.08 12.50 -6.93
CA VAL A 156 14.35 13.21 -7.11
C VAL A 156 14.96 12.92 -8.48
N SER A 157 14.94 11.67 -8.93
CA SER A 157 15.44 11.31 -10.26
C SER A 157 14.59 11.88 -11.39
N GLY A 158 13.28 12.06 -11.17
CA GLY A 158 12.40 12.73 -12.12
C GLY A 158 12.68 14.23 -12.29
N PHE A 159 13.09 14.92 -11.21
CA PHE A 159 13.47 16.33 -11.27
C PHE A 159 14.88 16.57 -11.79
N LEU A 160 15.81 15.66 -11.51
CA LEU A 160 17.19 15.77 -11.98
C LEU A 160 17.27 15.30 -13.44
N LYS A 161 17.18 16.26 -14.39
CA LYS A 161 17.38 16.00 -15.82
C LYS A 161 18.62 15.12 -16.05
N PRO A 162 18.54 14.11 -16.94
CA PRO A 162 19.69 13.29 -17.27
C PRO A 162 20.81 14.21 -17.78
N ARG A 163 22.00 14.08 -17.17
CA ARG A 163 23.17 14.84 -17.61
C ARG A 163 23.50 14.34 -19.01
N GLN A 164 23.24 15.16 -20.03
CA GLN A 164 23.68 14.88 -21.39
C GLN A 164 25.20 14.67 -21.31
N THR A 165 25.64 13.47 -21.64
CA THR A 165 27.05 13.18 -21.88
C THR A 165 27.42 13.97 -23.13
N VAL A 166 28.24 15.01 -22.95
CA VAL A 166 28.98 15.67 -24.03
C VAL A 166 30.02 14.68 -24.54
#